data_AF-A0AAD0KVM1-F1
#
_entry.id   AF-A0AAD0KVM1-F1
#
_cell.length_a   1.000
_cell.length_b   1.000
_cell.length_c   1.000
_cell.angle_alpha   90.00
_cell.angle_beta   90.00
_cell.angle_gamma   90.00
#
_symmetry.space_group_name_H-M   'P 1'
#
loop_
_entity.id
_entity.type
_entity.pdbx_description
1 polymer ?
#
loop_
_entity_poly.entity_id
_entity_poly.type
_entity_poly.pdbx_seq_one_letter_code
_entity_poly.pdbx_strand_id
1 'polypeptide(L)'
;MVITYIGAAPDTCSMTTFAGKTAASADKVRGGYYTPAPVARFLARWVRQAGQKILEPSCGDGRILREIAALTTQAHGVELLAHEARKSRKFCSVDTENFFTWLSKTQVGSWDGVAGNPPYIRFGNWAADQRDPALELMRHVGLRPTKLTNAWVPFVVASTTLVRDGGRVGLVVPAELLQVTYAAQLREFLLSLYREIILVTFERLVFDGILQEVVLFCGVVGAGPAQIRTINLRDAESLNSLAESNLGVESAPALLHEKEKWTKYLLDPAQIRLLRKLKHANAMTRFGEVADVDVGIVTGRNSFFTFTDADAHALKLRKHCVPLVSRSTQLAGIVYDTNCRANDIAAKHRTWLLDAPHHPTDSALVTHIDAGKRAGVDKGYKCSIRKPWWSTPSLWIPDLFMLRQIHLAPRLTVNAAAATSTDTVHRVRLIADVDPTALAAVFHNSATFAFAEIMGRSYGGGILELEPREAEQLPIPPPAYASTELGQDIDLLLKANEIEKALDIVDRRVLIDGLGLSPDLVAQCRTAWASLRDRRTKRGSRVNISRRPFDSPPS
;
A
#
# COMPACT_ATOMS: atom_id res chain seq x y z
N MET A 1 -24.14 72.70 -7.67
CA MET A 1 -25.05 71.85 -6.88
C MET A 1 -24.37 70.48 -6.72
N VAL A 2 -23.44 70.39 -5.78
CA VAL A 2 -23.51 69.67 -4.48
C VAL A 2 -22.58 68.45 -4.51
N ILE A 3 -21.39 68.70 -3.98
CA ILE A 3 -20.48 67.86 -3.19
C ILE A 3 -19.95 66.55 -3.80
N THR A 4 -18.69 66.65 -4.22
CA THR A 4 -17.67 65.62 -4.41
C THR A 4 -17.30 64.93 -3.10
N TYR A 5 -17.23 63.59 -3.08
CA TYR A 5 -16.41 62.84 -2.12
C TYR A 5 -15.60 61.78 -2.88
N ILE A 6 -14.29 61.98 -2.86
CA ILE A 6 -13.27 61.06 -3.37
C ILE A 6 -12.99 60.06 -2.25
N GLY A 7 -13.27 58.78 -2.50
CA GLY A 7 -12.96 57.68 -1.59
C GLY A 7 -12.19 56.61 -2.34
N ALA A 8 -10.86 56.67 -2.29
CA ALA A 8 -9.99 55.56 -2.64
C ALA A 8 -10.13 54.47 -1.57
N ALA A 9 -10.60 53.29 -1.95
CA ALA A 9 -10.53 52.10 -1.12
C ALA A 9 -9.14 51.46 -1.28
N PRO A 10 -8.42 51.14 -0.18
CA PRO A 10 -7.14 50.46 -0.27
C PRO A 10 -7.32 48.99 -0.69
N ASP A 11 -6.36 48.52 -1.46
CA ASP A 11 -6.23 47.17 -2.01
C ASP A 11 -6.68 46.07 -1.04
N THR A 12 -7.63 45.27 -1.50
CA THR A 12 -8.01 44.01 -0.86
C THR A 12 -6.79 43.09 -0.82
N CYS A 13 -6.18 42.96 0.37
CA CYS A 13 -5.21 41.93 0.67
C CYS A 13 -5.83 40.56 0.36
N SER A 14 -5.35 39.91 -0.71
CA SER A 14 -5.76 38.55 -1.06
C SER A 14 -5.49 37.66 0.15
N MET A 15 -6.52 37.11 0.78
CA MET A 15 -6.33 36.19 1.89
C MET A 15 -5.50 35.00 1.40
N THR A 16 -4.27 34.87 1.87
CA THR A 16 -3.41 33.73 1.58
C THR A 16 -4.08 32.45 2.12
N THR A 17 -4.66 31.65 1.25
CA THR A 17 -5.33 30.40 1.63
C THR A 17 -4.34 29.24 1.69
N PHE A 18 -4.19 28.59 2.85
CA PHE A 18 -3.36 27.39 3.02
C PHE A 18 -4.20 26.11 2.95
N ALA A 19 -4.49 25.63 1.73
CA ALA A 19 -5.31 24.43 1.51
C ALA A 19 -4.82 23.19 2.31
N GLY A 20 -5.75 22.36 2.80
CA GLY A 20 -5.51 21.15 3.59
C GLY A 20 -6.20 19.90 3.04
N LYS A 21 -5.93 18.72 3.62
CA LYS A 21 -6.61 17.46 3.26
C LYS A 21 -8.04 17.41 3.82
N THR A 22 -9.00 16.96 3.02
CA THR A 22 -10.43 16.80 3.36
C THR A 22 -10.69 15.59 4.28
N ALA A 23 -11.74 15.68 5.10
CA ALA A 23 -12.17 14.61 6.03
C ALA A 23 -12.82 13.40 5.31
N ALA A 24 -12.82 12.23 5.94
CA ALA A 24 -13.40 10.99 5.39
C ALA A 24 -14.95 10.94 5.52
N SER A 25 -15.63 10.27 4.59
CA SER A 25 -17.11 10.13 4.54
C SER A 25 -17.67 9.08 5.51
N ALA A 26 -18.98 9.16 5.80
CA ALA A 26 -19.70 8.27 6.74
C ALA A 26 -19.69 6.79 6.34
N ASP A 27 -19.73 6.46 5.04
CA ASP A 27 -19.67 5.06 4.57
C ASP A 27 -18.32 4.39 4.86
N LYS A 28 -17.24 5.18 4.92
CA LYS A 28 -15.91 4.73 5.35
C LYS A 28 -15.84 4.37 6.84
N VAL A 29 -16.79 4.86 7.64
CA VAL A 29 -16.85 4.61 9.10
C VAL A 29 -17.59 3.30 9.39
N ARG A 30 -18.59 2.94 8.57
CA ARG A 30 -19.39 1.71 8.74
C ARG A 30 -18.65 0.44 8.33
N GLY A 31 -17.73 0.52 7.36
CA GLY A 31 -16.83 -0.59 7.00
C GLY A 31 -17.48 -1.83 6.37
N GLY A 32 -18.76 -1.77 6.00
CA GLY A 32 -19.51 -2.86 5.36
C GLY A 32 -19.79 -2.58 3.89
N TYR A 33 -19.44 -3.54 3.02
CA TYR A 33 -19.70 -3.50 1.58
C TYR A 33 -20.45 -4.77 1.16
N TYR A 34 -21.50 -4.61 0.35
CA TYR A 34 -22.28 -5.76 -0.11
C TYR A 34 -21.49 -6.62 -1.10
N THR A 35 -21.40 -7.91 -0.80
CA THR A 35 -20.68 -8.89 -1.61
C THR A 35 -21.39 -9.13 -2.94
N PRO A 36 -20.70 -9.00 -4.10
CA PRO A 36 -21.27 -9.31 -5.41
C PRO A 36 -21.75 -10.76 -5.52
N ALA A 37 -22.80 -10.99 -6.29
CA ALA A 37 -23.42 -12.31 -6.44
C ALA A 37 -22.45 -13.42 -6.92
N PRO A 38 -21.54 -13.17 -7.91
CA PRO A 38 -20.57 -14.19 -8.32
C PRO A 38 -19.64 -14.62 -7.18
N VAL A 39 -19.19 -13.67 -6.36
CA VAL A 39 -18.33 -13.93 -5.19
C VAL A 39 -19.08 -14.72 -4.13
N ALA A 40 -20.31 -14.30 -3.81
CA ALA A 40 -21.13 -14.97 -2.81
C ALA A 40 -21.40 -16.44 -3.17
N ARG A 41 -21.78 -16.68 -4.43
CA ARG A 41 -22.05 -18.03 -4.95
C ARG A 41 -20.79 -18.90 -4.95
N PHE A 42 -19.66 -18.34 -5.35
CA PHE A 42 -18.37 -19.04 -5.36
C PHE A 42 -17.97 -19.48 -3.95
N LEU A 43 -17.96 -18.55 -2.98
CA LEU A 43 -17.56 -18.86 -1.60
C LEU A 43 -18.49 -19.89 -0.95
N ALA A 44 -19.82 -19.77 -1.16
CA ALA A 44 -20.79 -20.72 -0.64
C ALA A 44 -20.54 -22.15 -1.18
N ARG A 45 -20.31 -22.29 -2.49
CA ARG A 45 -19.96 -23.59 -3.11
C ARG A 45 -18.63 -24.12 -2.59
N TRP A 46 -17.62 -23.27 -2.45
CA TRP A 46 -16.30 -23.64 -1.97
C TRP A 46 -16.35 -24.28 -0.57
N VAL A 47 -17.00 -23.61 0.39
CA VAL A 47 -17.04 -24.11 1.78
C VAL A 47 -17.98 -25.31 1.93
N ARG A 48 -19.02 -25.40 1.12
CA ARG A 48 -19.96 -26.53 1.11
C ARG A 48 -19.30 -27.87 0.78
N GLN A 49 -18.19 -27.87 0.05
CA GLN A 49 -17.44 -29.08 -0.25
C GLN A 49 -16.88 -29.77 1.00
N ALA A 50 -16.73 -29.06 2.12
CA ALA A 50 -16.25 -29.66 3.36
C ALA A 50 -17.35 -30.40 4.14
N GLY A 51 -18.62 -30.03 3.97
CA GLY A 51 -19.74 -30.60 4.73
C GLY A 51 -20.96 -29.70 4.75
N GLN A 52 -21.88 -29.97 5.67
CA GLN A 52 -23.22 -29.36 5.70
C GLN A 52 -23.29 -28.19 6.67
N LYS A 53 -22.53 -28.23 7.77
CA LYS A 53 -22.64 -27.27 8.87
C LYS A 53 -21.76 -26.06 8.57
N ILE A 54 -22.39 -24.98 8.08
CA ILE A 54 -21.69 -23.81 7.54
C ILE A 54 -22.12 -22.54 8.27
N LEU A 55 -21.13 -21.74 8.66
CA LEU A 55 -21.35 -20.47 9.35
C LEU A 55 -20.98 -19.28 8.46
N GLU A 56 -21.78 -18.21 8.51
CA GLU A 56 -21.35 -16.87 8.08
C GLU A 56 -21.25 -15.90 9.27
N PRO A 57 -20.03 -15.50 9.66
CA PRO A 57 -19.84 -14.44 10.64
C PRO A 57 -20.06 -13.07 9.99
N SER A 58 -20.65 -12.13 10.75
CA SER A 58 -20.93 -10.76 10.28
C SER A 58 -21.71 -10.74 8.96
N CYS A 59 -22.82 -11.48 8.90
CA CYS A 59 -23.48 -11.80 7.64
C CYS A 59 -24.21 -10.62 6.95
N GLY A 60 -24.34 -9.46 7.60
CA GLY A 60 -25.00 -8.29 7.02
C GLY A 60 -26.43 -8.60 6.56
N ASP A 61 -26.77 -8.22 5.32
CA ASP A 61 -28.05 -8.52 4.67
C ASP A 61 -28.16 -9.95 4.12
N GLY A 62 -27.12 -10.77 4.29
CA GLY A 62 -27.15 -12.21 4.03
C GLY A 62 -26.83 -12.59 2.58
N ARG A 63 -26.03 -11.81 1.85
CA ARG A 63 -25.68 -12.12 0.44
C ARG A 63 -25.02 -13.48 0.27
N ILE A 64 -24.03 -13.80 1.11
CA ILE A 64 -23.38 -15.11 1.09
C ILE A 64 -24.30 -16.15 1.76
N LEU A 65 -24.94 -15.78 2.87
CA LEU A 65 -25.83 -16.65 3.65
C LEU A 65 -26.95 -17.24 2.82
N ARG A 66 -27.55 -16.43 1.95
CA ARG A 66 -28.59 -16.85 1.02
C ARG A 66 -28.09 -17.95 0.08
N GLU A 67 -26.87 -17.82 -0.45
CA GLU A 67 -26.29 -18.83 -1.33
C GLU A 67 -25.90 -20.09 -0.54
N ILE A 68 -25.46 -19.96 0.71
CA ILE A 68 -25.20 -21.10 1.61
C ILE A 68 -26.50 -21.85 1.93
N ALA A 69 -27.55 -21.13 2.35
CA ALA A 69 -28.84 -21.69 2.73
C ALA A 69 -29.55 -22.38 1.55
N ALA A 70 -29.24 -22.00 0.31
CA ALA A 70 -29.69 -22.71 -0.88
C ALA A 70 -28.98 -24.07 -1.09
N LEU A 71 -27.83 -24.31 -0.45
CA LEU A 71 -26.99 -25.51 -0.60
C LEU A 71 -27.04 -26.45 0.61
N THR A 72 -27.48 -25.98 1.77
CA THR A 72 -27.58 -26.76 3.02
C THR A 72 -28.64 -26.18 3.96
N THR A 73 -29.28 -27.05 4.73
CA THR A 73 -30.22 -26.67 5.80
C THR A 73 -29.51 -26.36 7.13
N GLN A 74 -28.20 -26.66 7.25
CA GLN A 74 -27.40 -26.39 8.44
C GLN A 74 -26.56 -25.10 8.30
N ALA A 75 -27.13 -24.10 7.63
CA ALA A 75 -26.58 -22.77 7.53
C ALA A 75 -26.90 -21.96 8.81
N HIS A 76 -25.93 -21.21 9.31
CA HIS A 76 -26.12 -20.30 10.45
C HIS A 76 -25.41 -18.98 10.21
N GLY A 77 -26.03 -17.87 10.63
CA GLY A 77 -25.44 -16.53 10.55
C GLY A 77 -25.28 -15.88 11.92
N VAL A 78 -24.32 -14.95 12.03
CA VAL A 78 -24.21 -14.05 13.19
C VAL A 78 -24.09 -12.63 12.68
N GLU A 79 -24.93 -11.71 13.17
CA GLU A 79 -24.92 -10.32 12.76
C GLU A 79 -25.14 -9.37 13.94
N LEU A 80 -24.26 -8.38 14.08
CA LEU A 80 -24.31 -7.43 15.18
C LEU A 80 -25.55 -6.52 15.11
N LEU A 81 -25.91 -6.06 13.92
CA LEU A 81 -26.97 -5.08 13.72
C LEU A 81 -28.33 -5.77 13.55
N ALA A 82 -29.22 -5.57 14.53
CA ALA A 82 -30.55 -6.18 14.54
C ALA A 82 -31.37 -5.98 13.25
N HIS A 83 -31.23 -4.84 12.57
CA HIS A 83 -31.95 -4.57 11.33
C HIS A 83 -31.40 -5.34 10.12
N GLU A 84 -30.08 -5.58 10.06
CA GLU A 84 -29.47 -6.42 9.02
C GLU A 84 -29.75 -7.90 9.31
N ALA A 85 -29.60 -8.33 10.57
CA ALA A 85 -29.93 -9.69 11.00
C ALA A 85 -31.38 -10.09 10.64
N ARG A 86 -32.35 -9.18 10.79
CA ARG A 86 -33.74 -9.42 10.36
C ARG A 86 -33.89 -9.71 8.87
N LYS A 87 -33.06 -9.12 8.00
CA LYS A 87 -33.09 -9.43 6.56
C LYS A 87 -32.55 -10.84 6.31
N SER A 88 -31.47 -11.19 6.99
CA SER A 88 -30.76 -12.47 6.85
C SER A 88 -31.55 -13.66 7.41
N ARG A 89 -32.37 -13.46 8.45
CA ARG A 89 -33.29 -14.47 9.00
C ARG A 89 -34.31 -15.03 8.01
N LYS A 90 -34.49 -14.37 6.86
CA LYS A 90 -35.33 -14.89 5.77
C LYS A 90 -34.73 -16.13 5.10
N PHE A 91 -33.43 -16.38 5.28
CA PHE A 91 -32.71 -17.46 4.60
C PHE A 91 -32.42 -18.64 5.54
N CYS A 92 -31.95 -18.37 6.77
CA CYS A 92 -31.68 -19.40 7.79
C CYS A 92 -31.67 -18.80 9.20
N SER A 93 -31.26 -19.59 10.21
CA SER A 93 -31.07 -19.11 11.58
C SER A 93 -29.97 -18.05 11.66
N VAL A 94 -30.22 -16.96 12.39
CA VAL A 94 -29.26 -15.86 12.61
C VAL A 94 -29.35 -15.34 14.04
N ASP A 95 -28.21 -15.35 14.74
CA ASP A 95 -28.07 -14.71 16.04
C ASP A 95 -27.75 -13.23 15.88
N THR A 96 -28.45 -12.38 16.65
CA THR A 96 -28.13 -10.94 16.71
C THR A 96 -27.23 -10.66 17.89
N GLU A 97 -25.93 -10.75 17.68
CA GLU A 97 -24.94 -10.55 18.74
C GLU A 97 -23.60 -10.08 18.15
N ASN A 98 -22.74 -9.51 18.99
CA ASN A 98 -21.33 -9.38 18.68
C ASN A 98 -20.73 -10.78 18.40
N PHE A 99 -20.09 -10.94 17.24
CA PHE A 99 -19.56 -12.24 16.82
C PHE A 99 -18.52 -12.83 17.79
N PHE A 100 -17.65 -12.03 18.39
CA PHE A 100 -16.63 -12.52 19.32
C PHE A 100 -17.22 -12.89 20.69
N THR A 101 -18.30 -12.22 21.11
CA THR A 101 -19.09 -12.64 22.29
C THR A 101 -19.88 -13.92 22.02
N TRP A 102 -20.40 -14.09 20.80
CA TRP A 102 -21.05 -15.32 20.38
C TRP A 102 -20.05 -16.50 20.31
N LEU A 103 -18.85 -16.24 19.79
CA LEU A 103 -17.79 -17.24 19.63
C LEU A 103 -17.32 -17.82 20.97
N SER A 104 -17.28 -17.01 22.05
CA SER A 104 -16.87 -17.51 23.38
C SER A 104 -17.85 -18.52 23.99
N LYS A 105 -19.06 -18.62 23.45
CA LYS A 105 -20.11 -19.57 23.85
C LYS A 105 -20.19 -20.79 22.92
N THR A 106 -19.35 -20.83 21.89
CA THR A 106 -19.43 -21.82 20.80
C THR A 106 -18.23 -22.76 20.85
N GLN A 107 -18.45 -24.04 20.56
CA GLN A 107 -17.38 -25.02 20.46
C GLN A 107 -16.51 -24.76 19.22
N VAL A 108 -15.20 -24.58 19.44
CA VAL A 108 -14.19 -24.47 18.39
C VAL A 108 -14.02 -25.78 17.62
N GLY A 109 -13.55 -25.70 16.37
CA GLY A 109 -13.32 -26.87 15.53
C GLY A 109 -14.57 -27.73 15.26
N SER A 110 -15.77 -27.14 15.28
CA SER A 110 -17.05 -27.87 15.16
C SER A 110 -17.82 -27.57 13.88
N TRP A 111 -17.34 -26.66 13.04
CA TRP A 111 -17.95 -26.28 11.76
C TRP A 111 -17.24 -26.96 10.59
N ASP A 112 -18.00 -27.39 9.58
CA ASP A 112 -17.43 -27.94 8.35
C ASP A 112 -16.82 -26.82 7.49
N GLY A 113 -17.47 -25.65 7.48
CA GLY A 113 -16.93 -24.50 6.80
C GLY A 113 -17.44 -23.16 7.30
N VAL A 114 -16.66 -22.12 6.99
CA VAL A 114 -16.98 -20.72 7.29
C VAL A 114 -16.78 -19.90 6.04
N ALA A 115 -17.80 -19.16 5.60
CA ALA A 115 -17.68 -18.20 4.51
C ALA A 115 -18.19 -16.82 4.93
N GLY A 116 -17.57 -15.75 4.44
CA GLY A 116 -17.99 -14.40 4.84
C GLY A 116 -17.20 -13.25 4.23
N ASN A 117 -17.66 -12.04 4.48
CA ASN A 117 -16.97 -10.79 4.15
C ASN A 117 -16.79 -9.97 5.44
N PRO A 118 -15.66 -10.16 6.16
CA PRO A 118 -15.43 -9.47 7.43
C PRO A 118 -15.47 -7.94 7.32
N PRO A 119 -15.79 -7.20 8.40
CA PRO A 119 -15.84 -5.74 8.39
C PRO A 119 -14.45 -5.10 8.30
N TYR A 120 -14.30 -4.01 7.53
CA TYR A 120 -13.02 -3.33 7.31
C TYR A 120 -12.92 -2.03 8.13
N ILE A 121 -12.72 -2.18 9.44
CA ILE A 121 -12.72 -1.06 10.40
C ILE A 121 -11.32 -0.85 10.97
N ARG A 122 -10.78 0.37 10.83
CA ARG A 122 -9.49 0.74 11.42
C ARG A 122 -9.59 0.81 12.93
N PHE A 123 -8.52 0.44 13.63
CA PHE A 123 -8.45 0.39 15.10
C PHE A 123 -9.05 1.61 15.82
N GLY A 124 -8.71 2.83 15.38
CA GLY A 124 -9.18 4.07 16.00
C GLY A 124 -10.68 4.34 15.83
N ASN A 125 -11.32 3.70 14.86
CA ASN A 125 -12.75 3.81 14.58
C ASN A 125 -13.53 2.57 15.07
N TRP A 126 -12.84 1.59 15.63
CA TRP A 126 -13.46 0.34 16.08
C TRP A 126 -13.81 0.43 17.57
N ALA A 127 -15.12 0.40 17.87
CA ALA A 127 -15.65 0.53 19.22
C ALA A 127 -15.03 -0.51 20.18
N ALA A 128 -14.66 -0.06 21.38
CA ALA A 128 -13.86 -0.86 22.31
C ALA A 128 -14.57 -2.14 22.78
N ASP A 129 -15.88 -2.05 23.03
CA ASP A 129 -16.76 -3.16 23.39
C ASP A 129 -16.78 -4.27 22.32
N GLN A 130 -16.63 -3.91 21.05
CA GLN A 130 -16.55 -4.88 19.96
C GLN A 130 -15.14 -5.38 19.70
N ARG A 131 -14.15 -4.49 19.86
CA ARG A 131 -12.75 -4.74 19.57
C ARG A 131 -12.09 -5.62 20.61
N ASP A 132 -12.31 -5.35 21.89
CA ASP A 132 -11.51 -5.94 22.96
C ASP A 132 -11.69 -7.47 23.07
N PRO A 133 -12.89 -8.06 22.94
CA PRO A 133 -13.07 -9.51 22.83
C PRO A 133 -12.35 -10.12 21.62
N ALA A 134 -12.31 -9.40 20.50
CA ALA A 134 -11.62 -9.84 19.29
C ALA A 134 -10.10 -9.89 19.47
N LEU A 135 -9.54 -8.89 20.17
CA LEU A 135 -8.11 -8.87 20.49
C LEU A 135 -7.75 -9.95 21.51
N GLU A 136 -8.66 -10.28 22.42
CA GLU A 136 -8.46 -11.35 23.38
C GLU A 136 -8.38 -12.72 22.72
N LEU A 137 -9.26 -13.00 21.75
CA LEU A 137 -9.15 -14.18 20.90
C LEU A 137 -7.77 -14.28 20.24
N MET A 138 -7.29 -13.18 19.66
CA MET A 138 -5.97 -13.15 19.03
C MET A 138 -4.84 -13.47 20.03
N ARG A 139 -4.90 -12.94 21.26
CA ARG A 139 -3.91 -13.27 22.29
C ARG A 139 -3.97 -14.73 22.69
N HIS A 140 -5.16 -15.29 22.80
CA HIS A 140 -5.36 -16.70 23.17
C HIS A 140 -4.72 -17.67 22.17
N VAL A 141 -4.73 -17.33 20.87
CA VAL A 141 -4.05 -18.11 19.83
C VAL A 141 -2.58 -17.71 19.61
N GLY A 142 -1.99 -16.92 20.51
CA GLY A 142 -0.57 -16.56 20.51
C GLY A 142 -0.19 -15.34 19.67
N LEU A 143 -1.16 -14.61 19.10
CA LEU A 143 -0.91 -13.40 18.32
C LEU A 143 -0.82 -12.16 19.23
N ARG A 144 -0.08 -11.15 18.78
CA ARG A 144 0.14 -9.88 19.51
C ARG A 144 -0.39 -8.71 18.69
N PRO A 145 -1.71 -8.44 18.73
CA PRO A 145 -2.30 -7.36 17.95
C PRO A 145 -1.75 -5.99 18.40
N THR A 146 -1.68 -5.06 17.45
CA THR A 146 -1.22 -3.68 17.69
C THR A 146 -2.35 -2.68 17.45
N LYS A 147 -2.13 -1.39 17.71
CA LYS A 147 -3.07 -0.32 17.36
C LYS A 147 -3.22 -0.09 15.83
N LEU A 148 -2.50 -0.86 15.01
CA LEU A 148 -2.65 -0.88 13.56
C LEU A 148 -3.59 -2.00 13.06
N THR A 149 -3.98 -2.94 13.94
CA THR A 149 -4.83 -4.07 13.56
C THR A 149 -6.21 -3.58 13.09
N ASN A 150 -6.61 -4.04 11.91
CA ASN A 150 -7.95 -3.82 11.34
C ASN A 150 -8.90 -4.97 11.77
N ALA A 151 -10.19 -4.67 11.89
CA ALA A 151 -11.21 -5.62 12.33
C ALA A 151 -11.26 -6.93 11.52
N TRP A 152 -10.95 -6.93 10.22
CA TRP A 152 -10.95 -8.17 9.42
C TRP A 152 -9.97 -9.24 9.93
N VAL A 153 -8.87 -8.84 10.59
CA VAL A 153 -7.81 -9.76 11.06
C VAL A 153 -8.35 -10.79 12.08
N PRO A 154 -8.95 -10.37 13.22
CA PRO A 154 -9.50 -11.33 14.17
C PRO A 154 -10.69 -12.14 13.62
N PHE A 155 -11.43 -11.63 12.64
CA PHE A 155 -12.46 -12.44 11.96
C PHE A 155 -11.85 -13.60 11.17
N VAL A 156 -10.70 -13.41 10.52
CA VAL A 156 -9.96 -14.50 9.86
C VAL A 156 -9.46 -15.52 10.88
N VAL A 157 -8.93 -15.06 12.03
CA VAL A 157 -8.51 -15.93 13.14
C VAL A 157 -9.69 -16.77 13.64
N ALA A 158 -10.80 -16.11 13.99
CA ALA A 158 -12.02 -16.76 14.46
C ALA A 158 -12.55 -17.80 13.48
N SER A 159 -12.65 -17.42 12.20
CA SER A 159 -13.11 -18.32 11.13
C SER A 159 -12.25 -19.56 11.03
N THR A 160 -10.93 -19.41 11.19
CA THR A 160 -9.99 -20.55 11.20
C THR A 160 -10.20 -21.44 12.42
N THR A 161 -10.33 -20.86 13.63
CA THR A 161 -10.48 -21.64 14.88
C THR A 161 -11.81 -22.39 14.99
N LEU A 162 -12.86 -21.90 14.33
CA LEU A 162 -14.19 -22.53 14.38
C LEU A 162 -14.28 -23.78 13.49
N VAL A 163 -13.43 -23.88 12.48
CA VAL A 163 -13.48 -24.94 11.46
C VAL A 163 -12.66 -26.14 11.91
N ARG A 164 -13.23 -27.34 11.76
CA ARG A 164 -12.56 -28.59 12.09
C ARG A 164 -11.38 -28.89 11.15
N ASP A 165 -10.54 -29.84 11.55
CA ASP A 165 -9.52 -30.39 10.65
C ASP A 165 -10.16 -30.92 9.34
N GLY A 166 -9.53 -30.55 8.22
CA GLY A 166 -10.01 -30.82 6.87
C GLY A 166 -11.19 -29.99 6.40
N GLY A 167 -11.76 -29.11 7.24
CA GLY A 167 -12.81 -28.17 6.87
C GLY A 167 -12.31 -27.01 6.00
N ARG A 168 -13.22 -26.13 5.57
CA ARG A 168 -12.89 -25.06 4.60
C ARG A 168 -13.31 -23.66 5.06
N VAL A 169 -12.43 -22.70 4.82
CA VAL A 169 -12.67 -21.28 5.08
C VAL A 169 -12.64 -20.52 3.75
N GLY A 170 -13.63 -19.66 3.51
CA GLY A 170 -13.79 -18.86 2.29
C GLY A 170 -14.13 -17.40 2.61
N LEU A 171 -13.16 -16.49 2.60
CA LEU A 171 -13.35 -15.12 3.06
C LEU A 171 -13.01 -14.09 1.99
N VAL A 172 -13.77 -12.99 1.95
CA VAL A 172 -13.38 -11.78 1.22
C VAL A 172 -12.51 -10.92 2.13
N VAL A 173 -11.21 -10.84 1.88
CA VAL A 173 -10.28 -10.09 2.74
C VAL A 173 -9.56 -9.00 1.95
N PRO A 174 -9.11 -7.90 2.59
CA PRO A 174 -8.31 -6.90 1.90
C PRO A 174 -7.00 -7.50 1.40
N ALA A 175 -6.53 -7.05 0.22
CA ALA A 175 -5.19 -7.38 -0.28
C ALA A 175 -4.05 -6.95 0.67
N GLU A 176 -4.36 -6.13 1.67
CA GLU A 176 -3.47 -5.84 2.79
C GLU A 176 -2.93 -7.12 3.45
N LEU A 177 -3.71 -8.22 3.49
CA LEU A 177 -3.25 -9.54 3.94
C LEU A 177 -1.88 -9.91 3.34
N LEU A 178 -1.66 -9.57 2.07
CA LEU A 178 -0.46 -10.00 1.34
C LEU A 178 0.81 -9.27 1.80
N GLN A 179 0.70 -8.04 2.30
CA GLN A 179 1.83 -7.11 2.30
C GLN A 179 1.99 -6.25 3.56
N VAL A 180 0.95 -6.05 4.36
CA VAL A 180 1.06 -5.17 5.53
C VAL A 180 1.76 -5.86 6.69
N THR A 181 2.52 -5.10 7.45
CA THR A 181 3.34 -5.61 8.55
C THR A 181 2.48 -6.08 9.72
N TYR A 182 1.37 -5.40 10.02
CA TYR A 182 0.48 -5.78 11.14
C TYR A 182 -0.18 -7.16 10.92
N ALA A 183 -0.24 -7.64 9.68
CA ALA A 183 -0.77 -8.96 9.34
C ALA A 183 0.32 -10.05 9.27
N ALA A 184 1.57 -9.77 9.64
CA ALA A 184 2.66 -10.75 9.60
C ALA A 184 2.38 -11.98 10.47
N GLN A 185 1.96 -11.78 11.73
CA GLN A 185 1.62 -12.90 12.61
C GLN A 185 0.38 -13.65 12.16
N LEU A 186 -0.58 -12.96 11.51
CA LEU A 186 -1.73 -13.63 10.88
C LEU A 186 -1.26 -14.56 9.77
N ARG A 187 -0.36 -14.11 8.88
CA ARG A 187 0.18 -14.97 7.83
C ARG A 187 0.87 -16.21 8.41
N GLU A 188 1.71 -16.06 9.42
CA GLU A 188 2.36 -17.20 10.09
C GLU A 188 1.33 -18.18 10.68
N PHE A 189 0.29 -17.66 11.35
CA PHE A 189 -0.83 -18.45 11.88
C PHE A 189 -1.60 -19.20 10.79
N LEU A 190 -1.85 -18.57 9.64
CA LEU A 190 -2.50 -19.24 8.51
C LEU A 190 -1.60 -20.31 7.89
N LEU A 191 -0.29 -20.07 7.78
CA LEU A 191 0.63 -21.08 7.23
C LEU A 191 0.72 -22.33 8.09
N SER A 192 0.55 -22.24 9.41
CA SER A 192 0.64 -23.39 10.32
C SER A 192 -0.66 -24.19 10.44
N LEU A 193 -1.81 -23.58 10.14
CA LEU A 193 -3.14 -24.19 10.33
C LEU A 193 -3.89 -24.51 9.04
N TYR A 194 -3.24 -24.35 7.89
CA TYR A 194 -3.81 -24.75 6.61
C TYR A 194 -2.86 -25.70 5.89
N ARG A 195 -3.42 -26.73 5.27
CA ARG A 195 -2.71 -27.59 4.31
C ARG A 195 -2.64 -26.96 2.93
N GLU A 196 -3.68 -26.20 2.58
CA GLU A 196 -3.81 -25.54 1.29
C GLU A 196 -4.45 -24.16 1.46
N ILE A 197 -3.91 -23.18 0.76
CA ILE A 197 -4.44 -21.83 0.65
C ILE A 197 -4.51 -21.47 -0.83
N ILE A 198 -5.69 -21.11 -1.30
CA ILE A 198 -5.93 -20.58 -2.63
C ILE A 198 -6.26 -19.09 -2.48
N LEU A 199 -5.48 -18.25 -3.15
CA LEU A 199 -5.68 -16.81 -3.23
C LEU A 199 -6.29 -16.49 -4.59
N VAL A 200 -7.57 -16.11 -4.63
CA VAL A 200 -8.20 -15.63 -5.87
C VAL A 200 -8.10 -14.12 -5.91
N THR A 201 -7.48 -13.61 -6.98
CA THR A 201 -7.21 -12.20 -7.21
C THR A 201 -7.88 -11.72 -8.48
N PHE A 202 -8.09 -10.42 -8.59
CA PHE A 202 -8.79 -9.82 -9.73
C PHE A 202 -7.97 -8.70 -10.36
N GLU A 203 -7.97 -8.62 -11.69
CA GLU A 203 -7.38 -7.51 -12.43
C GLU A 203 -8.20 -6.22 -12.27
N ARG A 204 -9.53 -6.37 -12.12
CA ARG A 204 -10.47 -5.28 -11.92
C ARG A 204 -10.97 -5.25 -10.48
N LEU A 205 -11.31 -4.05 -10.01
CA LEU A 205 -11.97 -3.87 -8.71
C LEU A 205 -13.32 -4.60 -8.72
N VAL A 206 -13.54 -5.40 -7.69
CA VAL A 206 -14.72 -6.27 -7.54
C VAL A 206 -15.93 -5.52 -6.98
N PHE A 207 -15.68 -4.49 -6.18
CA PHE A 207 -16.69 -3.73 -5.47
C PHE A 207 -16.82 -2.32 -6.05
N ASP A 208 -18.03 -1.96 -6.45
CA ASP A 208 -18.31 -0.64 -7.00
C ASP A 208 -18.13 0.47 -5.97
N GLY A 209 -17.60 1.61 -6.41
CA GLY A 209 -17.45 2.81 -5.58
C GLY A 209 -16.32 2.78 -4.56
N ILE A 210 -15.52 1.71 -4.49
CA ILE A 210 -14.35 1.62 -3.61
C ILE A 210 -13.06 1.27 -4.34
N LEU A 211 -11.95 1.87 -3.88
CA LEU A 211 -10.60 1.60 -4.38
C LEU A 211 -9.88 0.50 -3.58
N GLN A 212 -10.56 -0.12 -2.61
CA GLN A 212 -9.97 -1.17 -1.78
C GLN A 212 -9.86 -2.46 -2.59
N GLU A 213 -8.63 -2.95 -2.74
CA GLU A 213 -8.38 -4.24 -3.34
C GLU A 213 -8.69 -5.36 -2.35
N VAL A 214 -9.32 -6.41 -2.85
CA VAL A 214 -9.67 -7.62 -2.10
C VAL A 214 -9.02 -8.85 -2.72
N VAL A 215 -8.86 -9.88 -1.90
CA VAL A 215 -8.47 -11.23 -2.29
C VAL A 215 -9.53 -12.16 -1.72
N LEU A 216 -9.95 -13.18 -2.49
CA LEU A 216 -10.71 -14.28 -1.90
C LEU A 216 -9.71 -15.24 -1.30
N PHE A 217 -9.73 -15.36 0.02
CA PHE A 217 -8.97 -16.35 0.77
C PHE A 217 -9.79 -17.64 0.84
N CYS A 218 -9.28 -18.70 0.21
CA CYS A 218 -9.92 -20.01 0.18
C CYS A 218 -8.96 -21.04 0.77
N GLY A 219 -9.14 -21.37 2.04
CA GLY A 219 -8.24 -22.25 2.78
C GLY A 219 -8.89 -23.58 3.14
N VAL A 220 -8.08 -24.64 3.12
CA VAL A 220 -8.43 -25.94 3.70
C VAL A 220 -7.64 -26.14 5.00
N VAL A 221 -8.36 -26.21 6.13
CA VAL A 221 -7.78 -26.28 7.46
C VAL A 221 -7.07 -27.63 7.64
N GLY A 222 -5.89 -27.59 8.25
CA GLY A 222 -5.11 -28.75 8.63
C GLY A 222 -3.65 -28.40 8.91
N ALA A 223 -2.90 -29.32 9.51
CA ALA A 223 -1.51 -29.07 9.88
C ALA A 223 -0.67 -28.64 8.66
N GLY A 224 -0.05 -27.45 8.76
CA GLY A 224 0.82 -26.89 7.73
C GLY A 224 2.23 -27.50 7.70
N PRO A 225 3.17 -26.93 6.91
CA PRO A 225 3.03 -25.68 6.17
C PRO A 225 2.06 -25.76 4.98
N ALA A 226 1.28 -24.69 4.79
CA ALA A 226 0.38 -24.57 3.66
C ALA A 226 1.10 -24.60 2.30
N GLN A 227 0.48 -25.27 1.32
CA GLN A 227 0.72 -25.01 -0.10
C GLN A 227 -0.10 -23.79 -0.53
N ILE A 228 0.52 -22.81 -1.19
CA ILE A 228 -0.19 -21.62 -1.68
C ILE A 228 -0.32 -21.67 -3.20
N ARG A 229 -1.54 -21.47 -3.68
CA ARG A 229 -1.88 -21.25 -5.08
C ARG A 229 -2.48 -19.87 -5.26
N THR A 230 -2.19 -19.24 -6.38
CA THR A 230 -2.84 -17.99 -6.76
C THR A 230 -3.53 -18.15 -8.08
N ILE A 231 -4.77 -17.69 -8.14
CA ILE A 231 -5.56 -17.65 -9.37
C ILE A 231 -5.83 -16.19 -9.67
N ASN A 232 -5.43 -15.75 -10.87
CA ASN A 232 -5.72 -14.41 -11.35
C ASN A 232 -6.92 -14.46 -12.30
N LEU A 233 -7.96 -13.72 -11.95
CA LEU A 233 -9.14 -13.57 -12.78
C LEU A 233 -9.26 -12.14 -13.28
N ARG A 234 -9.94 -11.94 -14.41
CA ARG A 234 -10.17 -10.60 -14.95
C ARG A 234 -11.10 -9.79 -14.04
N ASP A 235 -12.19 -10.40 -13.59
CA ASP A 235 -13.26 -9.79 -12.81
C ASP A 235 -14.05 -10.84 -12.02
N ALA A 236 -15.03 -10.38 -11.23
CA ALA A 236 -15.87 -11.26 -10.42
C ALA A 236 -16.72 -12.23 -11.26
N GLU A 237 -17.15 -11.84 -12.46
CA GLU A 237 -17.97 -12.70 -13.33
C GLU A 237 -17.18 -13.92 -13.83
N SER A 238 -15.87 -13.79 -13.96
CA SER A 238 -14.96 -14.88 -14.28
C SER A 238 -14.96 -16.02 -13.23
N LEU A 239 -15.51 -15.80 -12.03
CA LEU A 239 -15.71 -16.87 -11.05
C LEU A 239 -16.76 -17.90 -11.49
N ASN A 240 -17.72 -17.50 -12.33
CA ASN A 240 -18.79 -18.39 -12.78
C ASN A 240 -18.26 -19.52 -13.69
N SER A 241 -17.16 -19.27 -14.39
CA SER A 241 -16.48 -20.23 -15.28
C SER A 241 -15.32 -20.95 -14.60
N LEU A 242 -15.00 -20.63 -13.34
CA LEU A 242 -13.95 -21.31 -12.60
C LEU A 242 -14.44 -22.69 -12.15
N ALA A 243 -14.20 -23.69 -12.98
CA ALA A 243 -14.44 -25.10 -12.65
C ALA A 243 -13.42 -25.60 -11.61
N GLU A 244 -13.77 -26.63 -10.85
CA GLU A 244 -12.92 -27.23 -9.81
C GLU A 244 -11.59 -27.75 -10.38
N SER A 245 -11.59 -28.28 -11.61
CA SER A 245 -10.38 -28.71 -12.32
C SER A 245 -9.41 -27.56 -12.63
N ASN A 246 -9.89 -26.31 -12.67
CA ASN A 246 -9.09 -25.12 -12.95
C ASN A 246 -8.38 -24.57 -11.70
N LEU A 247 -8.58 -25.19 -10.54
CA LEU A 247 -7.80 -24.92 -9.32
C LEU A 247 -6.44 -25.65 -9.32
N GLY A 248 -6.19 -26.52 -10.31
CA GLY A 248 -4.95 -27.30 -10.49
C GLY A 248 -3.72 -26.51 -10.97
N VAL A 249 -3.65 -25.20 -10.71
CA VAL A 249 -2.47 -24.36 -11.02
C VAL A 249 -1.30 -24.76 -10.10
N GLU A 250 -0.06 -24.74 -10.59
CA GLU A 250 1.13 -25.10 -9.78
C GLU A 250 1.14 -24.32 -8.45
N SER A 251 1.39 -25.02 -7.34
CA SER A 251 1.51 -24.40 -6.01
C SER A 251 2.95 -24.06 -5.70
N ALA A 252 3.14 -23.03 -4.88
CA ALA A 252 4.41 -22.76 -4.24
C ALA A 252 4.36 -23.22 -2.78
N PRO A 253 5.36 -23.96 -2.28
CA PRO A 253 5.44 -24.27 -0.87
C PRO A 253 5.68 -22.99 -0.08
N ALA A 254 4.85 -22.78 0.95
CA ALA A 254 5.13 -21.77 1.94
C ALA A 254 6.17 -22.30 2.94
N LEU A 255 7.05 -21.42 3.38
CA LEU A 255 8.02 -21.72 4.44
C LEU A 255 7.50 -21.06 5.72
N LEU A 256 7.41 -21.84 6.79
CA LEU A 256 7.10 -21.30 8.12
C LEU A 256 8.21 -20.35 8.56
N HIS A 257 7.82 -19.28 9.26
CA HIS A 257 8.73 -18.25 9.78
C HIS A 257 9.54 -17.49 8.71
N GLU A 258 9.14 -17.62 7.45
CA GLU A 258 9.66 -16.79 6.39
C GLU A 258 9.06 -15.38 6.53
N LYS A 259 9.90 -14.40 6.88
CA LYS A 259 9.50 -12.99 7.10
C LYS A 259 9.05 -12.27 5.82
N GLU A 260 8.92 -12.98 4.71
CA GLU A 260 8.58 -12.42 3.41
C GLU A 260 7.07 -12.13 3.28
N LYS A 261 6.77 -11.10 2.51
CA LYS A 261 5.39 -10.75 2.15
C LYS A 261 4.83 -11.78 1.17
N TRP A 262 3.53 -12.04 1.26
CA TRP A 262 2.82 -12.95 0.36
C TRP A 262 2.60 -12.36 -1.05
N THR A 263 2.96 -11.09 -1.29
CA THR A 263 2.97 -10.49 -2.65
C THR A 263 3.71 -11.36 -3.66
N LYS A 264 4.77 -12.08 -3.24
CA LYS A 264 5.49 -13.01 -4.10
C LYS A 264 4.62 -14.16 -4.64
N TYR A 265 3.58 -14.58 -3.93
CA TYR A 265 2.69 -15.65 -4.39
C TYR A 265 1.81 -15.21 -5.57
N LEU A 266 1.89 -13.94 -5.98
CA LEU A 266 1.31 -13.46 -7.24
C LEU A 266 2.20 -13.76 -8.45
N LEU A 267 3.41 -14.29 -8.23
CA LEU A 267 4.33 -14.80 -9.25
C LEU A 267 4.15 -16.30 -9.46
N ASP A 268 4.69 -16.80 -10.57
CA ASP A 268 4.73 -18.24 -10.84
C ASP A 268 5.67 -18.96 -9.84
N PRO A 269 5.37 -20.21 -9.43
CA PRO A 269 6.20 -20.93 -8.46
C PRO A 269 7.68 -21.06 -8.85
N ALA A 270 7.98 -21.19 -10.15
CA ALA A 270 9.35 -21.19 -10.65
C ALA A 270 10.09 -19.87 -10.35
N GLN A 271 9.42 -18.73 -10.52
CA GLN A 271 9.99 -17.41 -10.22
C GLN A 271 10.19 -17.23 -8.71
N ILE A 272 9.26 -17.71 -7.89
CA ILE A 272 9.39 -17.68 -6.42
C ILE A 272 10.62 -18.48 -5.97
N ARG A 273 10.80 -19.69 -6.50
CA ARG A 273 11.98 -20.55 -6.20
C ARG A 273 13.28 -19.85 -6.62
N LEU A 274 13.29 -19.23 -7.80
CA LEU A 274 14.44 -18.50 -8.33
C LEU A 274 14.83 -17.31 -7.45
N LEU A 275 13.86 -16.45 -7.10
CA LEU A 275 14.13 -15.27 -6.27
C LEU A 275 14.57 -15.64 -4.86
N ARG A 276 14.00 -16.71 -4.27
CA ARG A 276 14.49 -17.26 -3.00
C ARG A 276 15.94 -17.71 -3.10
N LYS A 277 16.28 -18.49 -4.14
CA LYS A 277 17.65 -18.97 -4.37
C LYS A 277 18.61 -17.79 -4.50
N LEU A 278 18.24 -16.76 -5.28
CA LEU A 278 19.04 -15.57 -5.48
C LEU A 278 19.26 -14.80 -4.16
N LYS A 279 18.22 -14.64 -3.34
CA LYS A 279 18.32 -14.00 -2.02
C LYS A 279 19.25 -14.75 -1.06
N HIS A 280 19.29 -16.08 -1.13
CA HIS A 280 20.14 -16.91 -0.28
C HIS A 280 21.56 -17.13 -0.82
N ALA A 281 21.82 -16.81 -2.09
CA ALA A 281 23.13 -16.99 -2.72
C ALA A 281 24.20 -16.00 -2.22
N ASN A 282 23.83 -15.00 -1.41
CA ASN A 282 24.70 -13.93 -0.92
C ASN A 282 25.49 -13.19 -2.02
N ALA A 283 25.00 -13.23 -3.27
CA ALA A 283 25.61 -12.55 -4.41
C ALA A 283 25.33 -11.04 -4.44
N MET A 284 24.36 -10.58 -3.63
CA MET A 284 23.94 -9.19 -3.53
C MET A 284 24.08 -8.69 -2.08
N THR A 285 24.43 -7.43 -1.93
CA THR A 285 24.56 -6.72 -0.67
C THR A 285 23.19 -6.20 -0.23
N ARG A 286 22.94 -6.14 1.08
CA ARG A 286 21.72 -5.48 1.59
C ARG A 286 21.90 -3.96 1.50
N PHE A 287 20.91 -3.24 0.98
CA PHE A 287 20.98 -1.77 0.84
C PHE A 287 21.37 -1.08 2.17
N GLY A 288 20.78 -1.52 3.28
CA GLY A 288 21.07 -1.04 4.64
C GLY A 288 22.47 -1.34 5.19
N GLU A 289 23.35 -1.99 4.42
CA GLU A 289 24.76 -2.15 4.77
C GLU A 289 25.63 -1.01 4.22
N VAL A 290 25.11 -0.27 3.23
CA VAL A 290 25.78 0.89 2.61
C VAL A 290 24.99 2.20 2.79
N ALA A 291 23.67 2.05 2.96
CA ALA A 291 22.57 3.00 2.88
C ALA A 291 21.65 3.16 4.12
N ASP A 292 21.66 4.27 4.87
CA ASP A 292 20.54 4.55 5.81
C ASP A 292 19.40 5.28 5.08
N VAL A 293 18.14 4.89 5.34
CA VAL A 293 16.96 5.50 4.71
C VAL A 293 16.09 6.17 5.76
N ASP A 294 15.72 7.43 5.52
CA ASP A 294 14.81 8.20 6.35
C ASP A 294 13.66 8.76 5.54
N VAL A 295 12.52 8.96 6.21
CA VAL A 295 11.40 9.69 5.60
C VAL A 295 11.80 11.14 5.34
N GLY A 296 11.34 11.69 4.22
CA GLY A 296 11.43 13.11 3.94
C GLY A 296 10.66 13.97 4.94
N ILE A 297 10.84 15.28 4.87
CA ILE A 297 10.29 16.21 5.85
C ILE A 297 8.76 16.23 5.76
N VAL A 298 8.11 15.79 6.84
CA VAL A 298 6.66 15.85 6.99
C VAL A 298 6.29 17.27 7.41
N THR A 299 5.86 18.13 6.47
CA THR A 299 5.57 19.53 6.81
C THR A 299 4.25 19.69 7.59
N GLY A 300 3.25 18.84 7.31
CA GLY A 300 1.88 18.95 7.82
C GLY A 300 1.00 19.97 7.06
N ARG A 301 1.61 20.87 6.28
CA ARG A 301 0.92 21.86 5.44
C ARG A 301 1.84 22.37 4.33
N ASN A 302 2.00 21.60 3.26
CA ASN A 302 2.95 21.96 2.18
C ASN A 302 2.71 23.38 1.62
N SER A 303 1.45 23.82 1.51
CA SER A 303 1.10 25.17 1.07
C SER A 303 1.70 26.30 1.92
N PHE A 304 1.98 26.06 3.20
CA PHE A 304 2.61 27.03 4.11
C PHE A 304 4.14 26.93 4.13
N PHE A 305 4.67 25.70 4.10
CA PHE A 305 6.09 25.43 4.33
C PHE A 305 6.94 25.40 3.05
N THR A 306 6.33 25.29 1.87
CA THR A 306 7.07 25.14 0.62
C THR A 306 6.71 26.26 -0.34
N PHE A 307 7.63 26.64 -1.23
CA PHE A 307 7.45 27.78 -2.13
C PHE A 307 8.02 27.50 -3.51
N THR A 308 7.41 28.11 -4.53
CA THR A 308 8.10 28.35 -5.81
C THR A 308 9.16 29.44 -5.62
N ASP A 309 10.10 29.59 -6.55
CA ASP A 309 11.09 30.67 -6.48
C ASP A 309 10.44 32.06 -6.50
N ALA A 310 9.39 32.23 -7.33
CA ALA A 310 8.61 33.46 -7.42
C ALA A 310 7.90 33.79 -6.10
N ASP A 311 7.26 32.80 -5.46
CA ASP A 311 6.59 33.01 -4.16
C ASP A 311 7.59 33.37 -3.06
N ALA A 312 8.71 32.66 -2.99
CA ALA A 312 9.75 32.92 -1.99
C ALA A 312 10.37 34.31 -2.16
N HIS A 313 10.51 34.79 -3.39
CA HIS A 313 10.97 36.14 -3.69
C HIS A 313 9.92 37.21 -3.35
N ALA A 314 8.67 37.03 -3.79
CA ALA A 314 7.57 37.97 -3.54
C ALA A 314 7.31 38.15 -2.04
N LEU A 315 7.38 37.07 -1.27
CA LEU A 315 7.25 37.09 0.19
C LEU A 315 8.54 37.49 0.92
N LYS A 316 9.66 37.71 0.21
CA LYS A 316 10.99 37.99 0.77
C LYS A 316 11.48 36.92 1.75
N LEU A 317 11.06 35.66 1.57
CA LEU A 317 11.36 34.52 2.43
C LEU A 317 12.54 33.68 1.97
N ARG A 318 13.08 33.92 0.76
CA ARG A 318 14.15 33.07 0.18
C ARG A 318 15.35 32.86 1.10
N LYS A 319 15.75 33.87 1.88
CA LYS A 319 16.86 33.77 2.86
C LYS A 319 16.56 32.91 4.09
N HIS A 320 15.29 32.61 4.34
CA HIS A 320 14.79 31.71 5.39
C HIS A 320 14.37 30.37 4.80
N CYS A 321 14.91 29.99 3.63
CA CYS A 321 14.56 28.76 2.95
C CYS A 321 15.81 27.96 2.57
N VAL A 322 15.64 26.64 2.54
CA VAL A 322 16.63 25.71 1.99
C VAL A 322 16.14 25.10 0.66
N PRO A 323 17.04 24.62 -0.21
CA PRO A 323 16.65 23.94 -1.45
C PRO A 323 15.82 22.69 -1.19
N LEU A 324 14.80 22.46 -2.02
CA LEU A 324 13.81 21.39 -1.82
C LEU A 324 13.52 20.61 -3.11
N VAL A 325 13.48 19.30 -3.00
CA VAL A 325 12.75 18.38 -3.90
C VAL A 325 11.38 18.12 -3.28
N SER A 326 10.35 18.72 -3.86
CA SER A 326 8.99 18.68 -3.29
C SER A 326 8.16 17.48 -3.76
N ARG A 327 8.48 16.93 -4.93
CA ARG A 327 7.73 15.85 -5.59
C ARG A 327 8.66 14.91 -6.35
N SER A 328 8.21 13.67 -6.52
CA SER A 328 8.92 12.61 -7.24
C SER A 328 9.23 12.94 -8.70
N THR A 329 8.38 13.72 -9.38
CA THR A 329 8.57 14.10 -10.79
C THR A 329 9.82 14.94 -11.05
N GLN A 330 10.41 15.54 -10.01
CA GLN A 330 11.66 16.29 -10.10
C GLN A 330 12.89 15.37 -10.22
N LEU A 331 12.75 14.09 -9.87
CA LEU A 331 13.84 13.10 -9.87
C LEU A 331 13.80 12.25 -11.14
N ALA A 332 14.17 12.86 -12.27
CA ALA A 332 14.09 12.22 -13.58
C ALA A 332 15.24 11.24 -13.90
N GLY A 333 16.40 11.39 -13.26
CA GLY A 333 17.62 10.60 -13.52
C GLY A 333 18.21 9.98 -12.25
N ILE A 334 19.43 9.47 -12.34
CA ILE A 334 20.21 9.09 -11.15
C ILE A 334 21.00 10.27 -10.57
N VAL A 335 21.08 11.43 -11.23
CA VAL A 335 21.67 12.65 -10.65
C VAL A 335 20.68 13.83 -10.68
N TYR A 336 20.50 14.46 -9.52
CA TYR A 336 19.80 15.73 -9.37
C TYR A 336 20.79 16.85 -9.02
N ASP A 337 21.19 17.63 -10.02
CA ASP A 337 22.18 18.69 -9.93
C ASP A 337 21.55 20.10 -10.00
N THR A 338 22.40 21.13 -10.07
CA THR A 338 21.96 22.53 -10.18
C THR A 338 21.20 22.83 -11.47
N ASN A 339 21.49 22.13 -12.57
CA ASN A 339 20.76 22.28 -13.84
C ASN A 339 19.35 21.69 -13.74
N CYS A 340 19.21 20.49 -13.16
CA CYS A 340 17.91 19.88 -12.85
C CYS A 340 17.07 20.84 -12.00
N ARG A 341 17.67 21.44 -10.96
CA ARG A 341 16.98 22.41 -10.12
C ARG A 341 16.60 23.70 -10.85
N ALA A 342 17.46 24.21 -11.74
CA ALA A 342 17.15 25.38 -12.55
C ALA A 342 15.94 25.13 -13.46
N ASN A 343 15.86 23.93 -14.06
CA ASN A 343 14.71 23.51 -14.85
C ASN A 343 13.42 23.44 -14.00
N ASP A 344 13.50 22.93 -12.78
CA ASP A 344 12.36 22.92 -11.85
C ASP A 344 11.88 24.32 -11.47
N ILE A 345 12.81 25.26 -11.27
CA ILE A 345 12.48 26.67 -11.03
C ILE A 345 11.76 27.26 -12.25
N ALA A 346 12.28 27.02 -13.46
CA ALA A 346 11.64 27.48 -14.71
C ALA A 346 10.24 26.86 -14.90
N ALA A 347 10.07 25.59 -14.51
CA ALA A 347 8.79 24.89 -14.52
C ALA A 347 7.84 25.30 -13.38
N LYS A 348 8.21 26.29 -12.55
CA LYS A 348 7.43 26.79 -11.40
C LYS A 348 7.11 25.70 -10.38
N HIS A 349 8.00 24.71 -10.24
CA HIS A 349 7.93 23.74 -9.16
C HIS A 349 8.25 24.39 -7.81
N ARG A 350 7.81 23.75 -6.73
CA ARG A 350 8.15 24.17 -5.37
C ARG A 350 9.55 23.67 -5.04
N THR A 351 10.51 24.59 -4.98
CA THR A 351 11.94 24.30 -4.87
C THR A 351 12.56 24.85 -3.59
N TRP A 352 11.74 25.42 -2.71
CA TRP A 352 12.15 26.01 -1.45
C TRP A 352 11.31 25.45 -0.30
N LEU A 353 11.99 25.10 0.81
CA LEU A 353 11.38 24.74 2.09
C LEU A 353 11.71 25.83 3.11
N LEU A 354 10.71 26.29 3.86
CA LEU A 354 10.88 27.20 4.98
C LEU A 354 11.73 26.55 6.08
N ASP A 355 12.86 27.18 6.39
CA ASP A 355 13.73 26.84 7.51
C ASP A 355 13.83 28.06 8.43
N ALA A 356 12.79 28.24 9.25
CA ALA A 356 12.61 29.42 10.08
C ALA A 356 13.27 29.23 11.46
N PRO A 357 14.00 30.22 11.99
CA PRO A 357 14.53 30.17 13.34
C PRO A 357 13.42 30.10 14.39
N HIS A 358 13.77 29.60 15.58
CA HIS A 358 12.86 29.55 16.73
C HIS A 358 12.38 30.93 17.18
N HIS A 359 13.22 31.96 17.04
CA HIS A 359 12.95 33.34 17.40
C HIS A 359 13.12 34.24 16.16
N PRO A 360 12.10 34.35 15.29
CA PRO A 360 12.18 35.14 14.07
C PRO A 360 12.18 36.64 14.38
N THR A 361 13.15 37.38 13.84
CA THR A 361 13.25 38.85 13.96
C THR A 361 12.94 39.58 12.64
N ASP A 362 12.96 38.85 11.52
CA ASP A 362 12.67 39.41 10.21
C ASP A 362 11.16 39.65 10.02
N SER A 363 10.79 40.86 9.62
CA SER A 363 9.39 41.27 9.51
C SER A 363 8.59 40.49 8.46
N ALA A 364 9.22 40.07 7.35
CA ALA A 364 8.55 39.29 6.31
C ALA A 364 8.27 37.86 6.80
N LEU A 365 9.23 37.26 7.51
CA LEU A 365 9.04 35.95 8.14
C LEU A 365 7.96 35.97 9.22
N VAL A 366 7.98 36.96 10.12
CA VAL A 366 6.95 37.13 11.15
C VAL A 366 5.56 37.28 10.51
N THR A 367 5.44 38.13 9.48
CA THR A 367 4.19 38.33 8.74
C THR A 367 3.65 37.03 8.15
N HIS A 368 4.51 36.20 7.55
CA HIS A 368 4.13 34.89 7.00
C HIS A 368 3.65 33.94 8.09
N ILE A 369 4.36 33.85 9.22
CA ILE A 369 3.98 33.03 10.37
C ILE A 369 2.62 33.46 10.93
N ASP A 370 2.39 34.75 11.10
CA ASP A 370 1.12 35.29 11.60
C ASP A 370 -0.04 35.03 10.63
N ALA A 371 0.21 35.10 9.31
CA ALA A 371 -0.76 34.70 8.30
C ALA A 371 -1.12 33.22 8.42
N GLY A 372 -0.13 32.34 8.61
CA GLY A 372 -0.36 30.91 8.86
C GLY A 372 -1.19 30.64 10.11
N LYS A 373 -0.91 31.35 11.20
CA LYS A 373 -1.69 31.26 12.45
C LYS A 373 -3.13 31.72 12.26
N ARG A 374 -3.36 32.85 11.58
CA ARG A 374 -4.72 33.34 11.26
C ARG A 374 -5.51 32.34 10.42
N ALA A 375 -4.83 31.61 9.53
CA ALA A 375 -5.43 30.57 8.70
C ALA A 375 -5.53 29.19 9.40
N GLY A 376 -5.16 29.08 10.67
CA GLY A 376 -5.27 27.84 11.46
C GLY A 376 -4.25 26.76 11.09
N VAL A 377 -3.12 27.11 10.47
CA VAL A 377 -2.05 26.15 10.17
C VAL A 377 -1.48 25.53 11.45
N ASP A 378 -1.38 26.32 12.52
CA ASP A 378 -0.95 25.93 13.86
C ASP A 378 -1.83 24.87 14.51
N LYS A 379 -3.13 24.87 14.18
CA LYS A 379 -4.12 23.89 14.69
C LYS A 379 -4.03 22.52 13.99
N GLY A 380 -3.31 22.41 12.88
CA GLY A 380 -3.11 21.14 12.19
C GLY A 380 -2.28 20.17 13.05
N TYR A 381 -2.66 18.89 13.09
CA TYR A 381 -2.07 17.88 14.00
C TYR A 381 -0.54 17.90 14.10
N LYS A 382 0.19 18.02 12.98
CA LYS A 382 1.66 18.05 12.99
C LYS A 382 2.21 19.38 13.51
N CYS A 383 1.55 20.50 13.21
CA CYS A 383 1.96 21.83 13.68
C CYS A 383 1.66 22.00 15.17
N SER A 384 0.50 21.51 15.63
CA SER A 384 0.03 21.69 17.01
C SER A 384 0.88 20.98 18.07
N ILE A 385 1.64 19.95 17.66
CA ILE A 385 2.55 19.21 18.55
C ILE A 385 3.99 19.72 18.53
N ARG A 386 4.32 20.71 17.69
CA ARG A 386 5.68 21.27 17.57
C ARG A 386 5.84 22.51 18.45
N LYS A 387 7.09 22.76 18.88
CA LYS A 387 7.46 23.96 19.64
C LYS A 387 8.74 24.59 19.05
N PRO A 388 8.64 25.72 18.33
CA PRO A 388 7.42 26.41 17.91
C PRO A 388 6.70 25.67 16.78
N TRP A 389 5.42 26.00 16.53
CA TRP A 389 4.57 25.26 15.58
C TRP A 389 5.06 25.31 14.13
N TRP A 390 5.82 26.35 13.77
CA TRP A 390 6.37 26.61 12.44
C TRP A 390 7.76 26.01 12.21
N SER A 391 8.36 25.32 13.18
CA SER A 391 9.67 24.68 13.01
C SER A 391 9.50 23.24 12.51
N THR A 392 10.03 22.91 11.33
CA THR A 392 10.03 21.54 10.82
C THR A 392 11.21 20.76 11.40
N PRO A 393 10.99 19.66 12.15
CA PRO A 393 12.09 18.89 12.74
C PRO A 393 12.88 18.11 11.70
N SER A 394 14.09 17.67 12.07
CA SER A 394 14.94 16.75 11.29
C SER A 394 15.36 17.30 9.92
N LEU A 395 15.64 18.60 9.81
CA LEU A 395 16.18 19.16 8.57
C LEU A 395 17.66 18.75 8.40
N TRP A 396 17.95 18.06 7.31
CA TRP A 396 19.30 17.70 6.88
C TRP A 396 19.31 17.42 5.37
N ILE A 397 20.49 17.52 4.77
CA ILE A 397 20.74 17.34 3.33
C ILE A 397 21.22 15.90 3.09
N PRO A 398 20.47 15.07 2.36
CA PRO A 398 20.89 13.71 2.04
C PRO A 398 21.92 13.61 0.92
N ASP A 399 22.63 12.49 0.89
CA ASP A 399 23.53 12.13 -0.21
C ASP A 399 22.73 11.68 -1.44
N LEU A 400 21.62 10.95 -1.22
CA LEU A 400 20.71 10.51 -2.28
C LEU A 400 19.23 10.68 -1.88
N PHE A 401 18.36 10.71 -2.88
CA PHE A 401 16.93 10.61 -2.75
C PHE A 401 16.44 9.25 -3.22
N MET A 402 15.49 8.66 -2.50
CA MET A 402 14.79 7.45 -2.96
C MET A 402 13.30 7.73 -3.07
N LEU A 403 12.67 7.28 -4.16
CA LEU A 403 11.22 7.41 -4.27
C LEU A 403 10.51 6.53 -3.24
N ARG A 404 9.70 7.17 -2.40
CA ARG A 404 8.82 6.48 -1.46
C ARG A 404 7.60 5.91 -2.18
N GLN A 405 6.96 6.72 -3.02
CA GLN A 405 5.79 6.35 -3.81
C GLN A 405 6.16 6.24 -5.29
N ILE A 406 6.02 5.03 -5.81
CA ILE A 406 6.55 4.60 -7.10
C ILE A 406 5.39 4.20 -8.01
N HIS A 407 5.29 4.86 -9.17
CA HIS A 407 4.30 4.49 -10.20
C HIS A 407 4.87 3.49 -11.20
N LEU A 408 5.99 3.79 -11.86
CA LEU A 408 6.56 2.88 -12.88
C LEU A 408 7.71 2.04 -12.33
N ALA A 409 8.79 2.69 -11.87
CA ALA A 409 10.01 2.02 -11.46
C ALA A 409 10.58 2.66 -10.19
N PRO A 410 11.21 1.88 -9.29
CA PRO A 410 12.04 2.42 -8.22
C PRO A 410 13.09 3.38 -8.77
N ARG A 411 13.50 4.34 -7.93
CA ARG A 411 14.48 5.35 -8.33
C ARG A 411 15.32 5.74 -7.12
N LEU A 412 16.64 5.74 -7.34
CA LEU A 412 17.64 6.28 -6.44
C LEU A 412 18.41 7.38 -7.17
N THR A 413 18.48 8.57 -6.59
CA THR A 413 19.01 9.76 -7.28
C THR A 413 20.00 10.49 -6.37
N VAL A 414 21.25 10.63 -6.82
CA VAL A 414 22.29 11.42 -6.17
C VAL A 414 21.87 12.88 -6.04
N ASN A 415 22.05 13.45 -4.86
CA ASN A 415 21.73 14.83 -4.55
C ASN A 415 22.95 15.74 -4.75
N ALA A 416 23.23 16.12 -5.99
CA ALA A 416 24.29 17.07 -6.33
C ALA A 416 23.86 18.55 -6.14
N ALA A 417 22.57 18.80 -5.85
CA ALA A 417 22.01 20.14 -5.68
C ALA A 417 21.95 20.62 -4.23
N ALA A 418 22.46 19.84 -3.27
CA ALA A 418 22.39 20.10 -1.83
C ALA A 418 20.97 20.43 -1.34
N ALA A 419 19.97 19.71 -1.86
CA ALA A 419 18.56 19.89 -1.50
C ALA A 419 18.10 18.91 -0.42
N THR A 420 17.02 19.23 0.27
CA THR A 420 16.27 18.26 1.10
C THR A 420 14.98 17.82 0.39
N SER A 421 14.15 16.98 1.01
CA SER A 421 12.89 16.52 0.41
C SER A 421 11.69 16.58 1.36
N THR A 422 10.48 16.58 0.80
CA THR A 422 9.25 16.30 1.57
C THR A 422 9.03 14.80 1.74
N ASP A 423 8.10 14.41 2.60
CA ASP A 423 7.69 13.03 2.90
C ASP A 423 7.17 12.20 1.70
N THR A 424 7.15 12.76 0.49
CA THR A 424 6.91 12.03 -0.76
C THR A 424 8.16 11.32 -1.30
N VAL A 425 9.34 11.71 -0.83
CA VAL A 425 10.65 11.22 -1.27
C VAL A 425 11.50 10.97 -0.03
N HIS A 426 12.04 9.77 0.10
CA HIS A 426 12.96 9.42 1.17
C HIS A 426 14.31 10.09 0.99
N ARG A 427 14.96 10.34 2.12
CA ARG A 427 16.30 10.88 2.23
C ARG A 427 17.23 9.74 2.57
N VAL A 428 18.34 9.63 1.85
CA VAL A 428 19.28 8.52 1.98
C VAL A 428 20.64 9.07 2.36
N ARG A 429 21.26 8.48 3.39
CA ARG A 429 22.61 8.81 3.84
C ARG A 429 23.53 7.63 3.61
N LEU A 430 24.69 7.87 3.00
CA LEU A 430 25.75 6.87 2.90
C LEU A 430 26.40 6.63 4.27
N ILE A 431 26.53 5.37 4.64
CA ILE A 431 27.22 4.93 5.88
C ILE A 431 28.48 4.12 5.59
N ALA A 432 28.74 3.82 4.32
CA ALA A 432 29.96 3.19 3.82
C ALA A 432 30.64 4.13 2.80
N ASP A 433 31.95 3.97 2.64
CA ASP A 433 32.72 4.69 1.63
C ASP A 433 32.45 4.09 0.25
N VAL A 434 31.40 4.62 -0.40
CA VAL A 434 30.85 4.14 -1.67
C VAL A 434 30.56 5.34 -2.55
N ASP A 435 30.92 5.26 -3.82
CA ASP A 435 30.53 6.29 -4.79
C ASP A 435 28.99 6.33 -4.95
N PRO A 436 28.34 7.48 -4.70
CA PRO A 436 26.88 7.57 -4.74
C PRO A 436 26.31 7.32 -6.14
N THR A 437 27.05 7.66 -7.20
CA THR A 437 26.62 7.43 -8.59
C THR A 437 26.68 5.95 -8.94
N ALA A 438 27.73 5.25 -8.50
CA ALA A 438 27.86 3.80 -8.66
C ALA A 438 26.75 3.07 -7.89
N LEU A 439 26.47 3.47 -6.65
CA LEU A 439 25.34 2.93 -5.87
C LEU A 439 24.00 3.15 -6.60
N ALA A 440 23.77 4.37 -7.09
CA ALA A 440 22.57 4.67 -7.87
C ALA A 440 22.52 3.84 -9.14
N ALA A 441 23.61 3.68 -9.89
CA ALA A 441 23.65 2.88 -11.11
C ALA A 441 23.30 1.41 -10.84
N VAL A 442 23.97 0.75 -9.88
CA VAL A 442 23.68 -0.66 -9.56
C VAL A 442 22.28 -0.87 -9.00
N PHE A 443 21.67 0.11 -8.33
CA PHE A 443 20.30 0.02 -7.81
C PHE A 443 19.25 -0.16 -8.94
N HIS A 444 19.51 0.36 -10.14
CA HIS A 444 18.58 0.27 -11.27
C HIS A 444 18.83 -1.02 -12.07
N ASN A 445 18.44 -2.15 -11.49
CA ASN A 445 18.52 -3.46 -12.15
C ASN A 445 17.24 -4.29 -11.90
N SER A 446 17.05 -5.32 -12.71
CA SER A 446 15.87 -6.19 -12.65
C SER A 446 15.68 -6.95 -11.35
N ALA A 447 16.75 -7.46 -10.75
CA ALA A 447 16.66 -8.22 -9.52
C ALA A 447 16.18 -7.33 -8.37
N THR A 448 16.82 -6.18 -8.16
CA THR A 448 16.44 -5.20 -7.14
C THR A 448 15.01 -4.71 -7.35
N PHE A 449 14.60 -4.47 -8.60
CA PHE A 449 13.24 -4.05 -8.92
C PHE A 449 12.19 -5.14 -8.62
N ALA A 450 12.49 -6.42 -8.90
CA ALA A 450 11.62 -7.52 -8.54
C ALA A 450 11.45 -7.63 -7.01
N PHE A 451 12.55 -7.51 -6.26
CA PHE A 451 12.48 -7.49 -4.80
C PHE A 451 11.73 -6.26 -4.25
N ALA A 452 11.86 -5.09 -4.89
CA ALA A 452 11.10 -3.90 -4.51
C ALA A 452 9.58 -4.12 -4.59
N GLU A 453 9.09 -4.78 -5.63
CA GLU A 453 7.66 -5.13 -5.75
C GLU A 453 7.20 -6.14 -4.69
N ILE A 454 8.04 -7.13 -4.36
CA ILE A 454 7.73 -8.11 -3.30
C ILE A 454 7.71 -7.45 -1.93
N MET A 455 8.67 -6.57 -1.67
CA MET A 455 8.96 -6.00 -0.35
C MET A 455 8.18 -4.72 -0.06
N GLY A 456 7.72 -4.00 -1.09
CA GLY A 456 6.90 -2.81 -0.93
C GLY A 456 5.43 -3.11 -0.63
N ARG A 457 4.61 -2.07 -0.69
CA ARG A 457 3.17 -2.11 -0.44
C ARG A 457 2.45 -1.47 -1.62
N SER A 458 1.65 -2.25 -2.33
CA SER A 458 0.79 -1.76 -3.39
C SER A 458 -0.48 -1.14 -2.82
N TYR A 459 -0.78 0.10 -3.19
CA TYR A 459 -2.03 0.78 -2.88
C TYR A 459 -2.89 0.95 -4.13
N GLY A 460 -4.16 1.30 -3.93
CA GLY A 460 -5.09 1.62 -5.03
C GLY A 460 -4.53 2.75 -5.91
N GLY A 461 -4.84 2.70 -7.21
CA GLY A 461 -4.25 3.61 -8.21
C GLY A 461 -2.89 3.16 -8.73
N GLY A 462 -2.43 1.96 -8.36
CA GLY A 462 -1.22 1.35 -8.90
C GLY A 462 0.08 1.90 -8.34
N ILE A 463 0.06 2.49 -7.15
CA ILE A 463 1.26 3.01 -6.49
C ILE A 463 1.90 1.92 -5.62
N LEU A 464 3.20 1.68 -5.81
CA LEU A 464 4.04 0.95 -4.88
C LEU A 464 4.63 1.92 -3.85
N GLU A 465 4.52 1.58 -2.58
CA GLU A 465 5.16 2.33 -1.49
C GLU A 465 6.22 1.47 -0.81
N LEU A 466 7.43 2.02 -0.67
CA LEU A 466 8.49 1.42 0.14
C LEU A 466 8.65 2.24 1.41
N GLU A 467 8.53 1.63 2.59
CA GLU A 467 8.94 2.25 3.85
C GLU A 467 10.46 2.14 4.05
N PRO A 468 11.09 2.99 4.88
CA PRO A 468 12.54 2.97 5.06
C PRO A 468 13.13 1.59 5.40
N ARG A 469 12.55 0.90 6.37
CA ARG A 469 12.96 -0.47 6.73
C ARG A 469 12.79 -1.49 5.61
N GLU A 470 11.86 -1.26 4.69
CA GLU A 470 11.67 -2.14 3.52
C GLU A 470 12.73 -1.83 2.46
N ALA A 471 13.01 -0.55 2.22
CA ALA A 471 14.07 -0.08 1.33
C ALA A 471 15.47 -0.56 1.78
N GLU A 472 15.80 -0.43 3.06
CA GLU A 472 17.07 -0.88 3.64
C GLU A 472 17.28 -2.39 3.52
N GLN A 473 16.23 -3.18 3.32
CA GLN A 473 16.33 -4.63 3.20
C GLN A 473 16.42 -5.09 1.73
N LEU A 474 16.36 -4.17 0.76
CA LEU A 474 16.49 -4.50 -0.65
C LEU A 474 17.87 -5.09 -0.95
N PRO A 475 17.94 -6.21 -1.68
CA PRO A 475 19.20 -6.71 -2.18
C PRO A 475 19.60 -5.92 -3.43
N ILE A 476 20.84 -5.43 -3.43
CA ILE A 476 21.46 -4.68 -4.51
C ILE A 476 22.80 -5.33 -4.91
N PRO A 477 23.23 -5.25 -6.16
CA PRO A 477 24.59 -5.60 -6.52
C PRO A 477 25.59 -4.72 -5.74
N PRO A 478 26.78 -5.22 -5.40
CA PRO A 478 27.82 -4.39 -4.82
C PRO A 478 28.14 -3.18 -5.73
N PRO A 479 28.20 -1.95 -5.20
CA PRO A 479 28.45 -0.75 -6.00
C PRO A 479 29.75 -0.78 -6.81
N ALA A 480 30.74 -1.57 -6.39
CA ALA A 480 32.00 -1.77 -7.11
C ALA A 480 31.85 -2.31 -8.54
N TYR A 481 30.68 -2.86 -8.91
CA TYR A 481 30.40 -3.33 -10.27
C TYR A 481 29.94 -2.22 -11.23
N ALA A 482 29.75 -0.98 -10.77
CA ALA A 482 29.43 0.14 -11.64
C ALA A 482 30.62 1.09 -11.81
N SER A 483 30.95 1.42 -13.06
CA SER A 483 31.89 2.48 -13.39
C SER A 483 31.18 3.84 -13.48
N THR A 484 31.97 4.92 -13.50
CA THR A 484 31.46 6.28 -13.69
C THR A 484 30.75 6.45 -15.04
N GLU A 485 31.29 5.85 -16.11
CA GLU A 485 30.69 5.88 -17.45
C GLU A 485 29.33 5.18 -17.47
N LEU A 486 29.22 4.02 -16.79
CA LEU A 486 27.93 3.35 -16.64
C LEU A 486 26.92 4.28 -15.95
N GLY A 487 27.31 4.94 -14.86
CA GLY A 487 26.45 5.91 -14.19
C GLY A 487 25.93 7.02 -15.13
N GLN A 488 26.79 7.57 -15.97
CA GLN A 488 26.42 8.60 -16.95
C GLN A 488 25.43 8.08 -18.00
N ASP A 489 25.69 6.89 -18.56
CA ASP A 489 24.80 6.25 -19.54
C ASP A 489 23.40 6.04 -18.95
N ILE A 490 23.33 5.54 -17.71
CA ILE A 490 22.07 5.30 -17.01
C ILE A 490 21.34 6.61 -16.70
N ASP A 491 22.04 7.65 -16.26
CA ASP A 491 21.41 8.95 -15.99
C ASP A 491 20.72 9.52 -17.24
N LEU A 492 21.39 9.47 -18.40
CA LEU A 492 20.86 9.96 -19.67
C LEU A 492 19.62 9.19 -20.11
N LEU A 493 19.67 7.84 -20.08
CA LEU A 493 18.55 6.98 -20.45
C LEU A 493 17.34 7.23 -19.54
N LEU A 494 17.59 7.33 -18.23
CA LEU A 494 16.53 7.56 -17.26
C LEU A 494 15.89 8.95 -17.42
N LYS A 495 16.67 10.00 -17.68
CA LYS A 495 16.16 11.35 -17.99
C LYS A 495 15.34 11.37 -19.29
N ALA A 496 15.67 10.51 -20.25
CA ALA A 496 14.89 10.29 -21.47
C ALA A 496 13.66 9.38 -21.27
N ASN A 497 13.38 8.93 -20.04
CA ASN A 497 12.32 7.98 -19.70
C ASN A 497 12.47 6.60 -20.38
N GLU A 498 13.69 6.22 -20.72
CA GLU A 498 14.07 4.94 -21.37
C GLU A 498 14.46 3.90 -20.31
N ILE A 499 13.53 3.61 -19.39
CA ILE A 499 13.78 2.76 -18.21
C ILE A 499 14.24 1.36 -18.60
N GLU A 500 13.58 0.73 -19.58
CA GLU A 500 13.91 -0.64 -20.00
C GLU A 500 15.34 -0.72 -20.58
N LYS A 501 15.75 0.27 -21.39
CA LYS A 501 17.12 0.35 -21.93
C LYS A 501 18.16 0.55 -20.83
N ALA A 502 17.87 1.39 -19.84
CA ALA A 502 18.74 1.57 -18.69
C ALA A 502 18.95 0.23 -17.95
N LEU A 503 17.85 -0.47 -17.68
CA LEU A 503 17.90 -1.78 -17.06
C LEU A 503 18.65 -2.81 -17.93
N ASP A 504 18.51 -2.80 -19.25
CA ASP A 504 19.23 -3.73 -20.14
C ASP A 504 20.75 -3.59 -20.01
N ILE A 505 21.24 -2.35 -19.91
CA ILE A 505 22.68 -2.07 -19.74
C ILE A 505 23.14 -2.51 -18.35
N VAL A 506 22.40 -2.16 -17.28
CA VAL A 506 22.80 -2.53 -15.91
C VAL A 506 22.73 -4.05 -15.74
N ASP A 507 21.65 -4.69 -16.18
CA ASP A 507 21.49 -6.14 -16.13
C ASP A 507 22.64 -6.86 -16.85
N ARG A 508 23.03 -6.38 -18.04
CA ARG A 508 24.15 -6.96 -18.77
C ARG A 508 25.48 -6.77 -18.04
N ARG A 509 25.85 -5.52 -17.75
CA ARG A 509 27.19 -5.21 -17.23
C ARG A 509 27.37 -5.60 -15.76
N VAL A 510 26.33 -5.45 -14.94
CA VAL A 510 26.40 -5.64 -13.48
C VAL A 510 25.94 -7.04 -13.09
N LEU A 511 24.76 -7.48 -13.53
CA LEU A 511 24.22 -8.77 -13.09
C LEU A 511 24.86 -9.96 -13.83
N ILE A 512 25.00 -9.87 -15.15
CA ILE A 512 25.52 -10.98 -15.96
C ILE A 512 27.05 -10.97 -15.96
N ASP A 513 27.66 -9.91 -16.48
CA ASP A 513 29.12 -9.86 -16.66
C ASP A 513 29.86 -9.67 -15.31
N GLY A 514 29.31 -8.85 -14.40
CA GLY A 514 29.89 -8.58 -13.08
C GLY A 514 29.66 -9.71 -12.07
N LEU A 515 28.39 -10.03 -11.77
CA LEU A 515 28.04 -11.05 -10.77
C LEU A 515 28.02 -12.49 -11.30
N GLY A 516 28.15 -12.70 -12.61
CA GLY A 516 28.11 -14.04 -13.22
C GLY A 516 26.72 -14.70 -13.18
N LEU A 517 25.65 -13.92 -13.02
CA LEU A 517 24.29 -14.48 -13.06
C LEU A 517 23.95 -14.91 -14.48
N SER A 518 23.22 -16.02 -14.64
CA SER A 518 22.83 -16.47 -15.97
C SER A 518 21.85 -15.49 -16.61
N PRO A 519 21.92 -15.26 -17.94
CA PRO A 519 20.97 -14.39 -18.65
C PRO A 519 19.51 -14.78 -18.41
N ASP A 520 19.22 -16.08 -18.38
CA ASP A 520 17.88 -16.61 -18.09
C ASP A 520 17.40 -16.20 -16.70
N LEU A 521 18.27 -16.23 -15.69
CA LEU A 521 17.90 -15.82 -14.33
C LEU A 521 17.54 -14.34 -14.30
N VAL A 522 18.34 -13.50 -14.95
CA VAL A 522 18.11 -12.05 -15.01
C VAL A 522 16.83 -11.72 -15.78
N ALA A 523 16.55 -12.42 -16.88
CA ALA A 523 15.30 -12.30 -17.63
C ALA A 523 14.07 -12.71 -16.79
N GLN A 524 14.20 -13.73 -15.92
CA GLN A 524 13.15 -14.11 -14.98
C GLN A 524 12.93 -13.05 -13.90
N CYS A 525 13.99 -12.39 -13.41
CA CYS A 525 13.84 -11.23 -12.53
C CYS A 525 13.10 -10.08 -13.21
N ARG A 526 13.46 -9.76 -14.47
CA ARG A 526 12.78 -8.72 -15.27
C ARG A 526 11.29 -9.04 -15.42
N THR A 527 10.98 -10.29 -15.75
CA THR A 527 9.61 -10.78 -15.93
C THR A 527 8.83 -10.71 -14.62
N ALA A 528 9.43 -11.11 -13.50
CA ALA A 528 8.80 -11.03 -12.18
C ALA A 528 8.47 -9.57 -11.78
N TRP A 529 9.40 -8.64 -12.01
CA TRP A 529 9.15 -7.21 -11.82
C TRP A 529 8.01 -6.71 -12.69
N ALA A 530 8.07 -6.98 -14.00
CA ALA A 530 7.03 -6.55 -14.95
C ALA A 530 5.65 -7.11 -14.57
N SER A 531 5.56 -8.39 -14.21
CA SER A 531 4.32 -9.03 -13.78
C SER A 531 3.70 -8.37 -12.56
N LEU A 532 4.48 -8.08 -11.52
CA LEU A 532 3.98 -7.42 -10.31
C LEU A 532 3.62 -5.94 -10.55
N ARG A 533 4.48 -5.21 -11.26
CA ARG A 533 4.28 -3.81 -11.65
C ARG A 533 3.01 -3.65 -12.49
N ASP A 534 2.87 -4.44 -13.55
CA ASP A 534 1.75 -4.35 -14.48
C ASP A 534 0.44 -4.75 -13.80
N ARG A 535 0.49 -5.75 -12.92
CA ARG A 535 -0.65 -6.14 -12.11
C ARG A 535 -1.14 -4.98 -11.25
N ARG A 536 -0.27 -4.20 -10.60
CA ARG A 536 -0.72 -3.04 -9.82
C ARG A 536 -1.16 -1.85 -10.67
N THR A 537 -0.51 -1.58 -11.81
CA THR A 537 -0.84 -0.41 -12.67
C THR A 537 -2.13 -0.60 -13.49
N LYS A 538 -2.40 -1.80 -14.01
CA LYS A 538 -3.64 -2.12 -14.75
C LYS A 538 -4.92 -1.90 -13.91
N ARG A 539 -4.81 -1.93 -12.58
CA ARG A 539 -5.93 -1.71 -11.65
C ARG A 539 -6.45 -0.26 -11.65
N GLY A 540 -5.68 0.70 -12.15
CA GLY A 540 -6.02 2.13 -12.16
C GLY A 540 -6.97 2.56 -13.29
N SER A 541 -7.14 1.76 -14.35
CA SER A 541 -8.01 2.10 -15.47
C SER A 541 -9.48 1.80 -15.15
N ARG A 542 -10.27 2.86 -14.89
CA ARG A 542 -11.73 2.77 -14.73
C ARG A 542 -12.38 2.19 -15.99
N VAL A 543 -13.38 1.32 -15.81
CA VAL A 543 -14.33 1.01 -16.88
C VAL A 543 -15.25 2.23 -17.04
N ASN A 544 -15.12 2.95 -18.15
CA ASN A 544 -16.21 3.79 -18.62
C ASN A 544 -17.34 2.86 -19.07
N ILE A 545 -18.25 2.53 -18.16
CA ILE A 545 -19.54 1.97 -18.56
C ILE A 545 -20.29 3.14 -19.18
N SER A 546 -20.31 3.20 -20.50
CA SER A 546 -21.16 4.09 -21.27
C SER A 546 -22.58 4.02 -20.70
N ARG A 547 -23.07 5.14 -20.18
CA ARG A 547 -24.49 5.32 -19.88
C ARG A 547 -25.25 5.04 -21.18
N ARG A 548 -26.05 3.97 -21.21
CA ARG A 548 -27.07 3.82 -22.25
C ARG A 548 -28.03 5.02 -22.13
N PRO A 549 -28.49 5.62 -23.25
CA PRO A 549 -29.50 6.67 -23.19
C PRO A 549 -30.77 6.08 -22.58
N PHE A 550 -31.41 6.83 -21.68
CA PHE A 550 -32.76 6.53 -21.22
C PHE A 550 -33.71 6.63 -22.42
N ASP A 551 -34.41 5.53 -22.71
CA ASP A 551 -35.58 5.54 -23.58
C ASP A 551 -36.70 6.32 -22.89
N SER A 552 -37.27 7.28 -23.63
CA SER A 552 -38.45 8.05 -23.25
C SER A 552 -39.69 7.13 -23.19
N PRO A 553 -40.61 7.31 -22.23
CA PRO A 553 -41.86 6.56 -22.22
C PRO A 553 -42.81 7.06 -23.33
N PRO A 554 -43.59 6.16 -23.97
CA PRO A 554 -44.61 6.56 -24.92
C PRO A 554 -45.80 7.23 -24.22
N SER A 555 -46.40 8.16 -24.97
CA SER A 555 -47.53 9.07 -24.71
C SER A 555 -48.61 8.62 -23.73
#